data_AF-A0A8S2RLH9-F1
#
_entry.id   AF-A0A8S2RLH9-F1
#
_cell.length_a   1.000
_cell.length_b   1.000
_cell.length_c   1.000
_cell.angle_alpha   90.00
_cell.angle_beta   90.00
_cell.angle_gamma   90.00
#
_symmetry.space_group_name_H-M   'P 1'
#
loop_
_entity.id
_entity.type
_entity.pdbx_description
1 polymer ?
#
loop_
_entity_poly.entity_id
_entity_poly.type
_entity_poly.pdbx_seq_one_letter_code
_entity_poly.pdbx_strand_id
1 'polypeptide(L)'
;VNVRLAKECVENIEESPIDFYLARHVITQEGSDLDQAMEILRDCELLKVEDILPLFPDFQTIDHFQKPIIKSLEKYNDRLEELRQEMDQASKSIDNIREDLTRYRTRCVTTIDSDYKCSLCEQLLMLQTQFYIFSCQHYFHADCLIAYIKLLKQLDKVRIDKIQFYQSKLASGLTKQEEISELQQELDDLVAKECTICGEPAIDNIDQPLDLLLQTLFFCL
;
A
#
# COMPACT_ATOMS: atom_id res chain seq x y z
N VAL A 1 -31.19 -26.59 37.56
CA VAL A 1 -30.89 -25.27 38.17
C VAL A 1 -31.29 -24.23 37.13
N ASN A 2 -32.03 -23.21 37.56
CA ASN A 2 -32.90 -22.34 36.75
C ASN A 2 -32.32 -21.82 35.42
N VAL A 3 -33.01 -22.08 34.30
CA VAL A 3 -32.85 -21.44 32.97
C VAL A 3 -32.89 -19.89 33.06
N ARG A 4 -33.56 -19.36 34.10
CA ARG A 4 -33.57 -17.92 34.42
C ARG A 4 -32.22 -17.37 34.89
N LEU A 5 -31.46 -18.14 35.68
CA LEU A 5 -30.11 -17.75 36.12
C LEU A 5 -29.10 -17.84 34.98
N ALA A 6 -29.32 -18.75 34.02
CA ALA A 6 -28.53 -18.81 32.81
C ALA A 6 -28.73 -17.58 31.91
N LYS A 7 -29.97 -17.11 31.74
CA LYS A 7 -30.28 -15.89 30.97
C LYS A 7 -29.71 -14.61 31.60
N GLU A 8 -29.69 -14.52 32.92
CA GLU A 8 -29.22 -13.32 33.64
C GLU A 8 -27.68 -13.15 33.58
N CYS A 9 -26.93 -14.24 33.35
CA CYS A 9 -25.47 -14.20 33.20
C CYS A 9 -24.98 -13.85 31.79
N VAL A 10 -25.85 -13.90 30.77
CA VAL A 10 -25.49 -13.74 29.35
C VAL A 10 -25.46 -12.28 28.90
N GLU A 11 -26.07 -11.35 29.64
CA GLU A 11 -26.11 -9.94 29.24
C GLU A 11 -24.75 -9.19 29.37
N ASN A 12 -23.71 -9.79 29.96
CA ASN A 12 -22.49 -9.05 30.35
C ASN A 12 -21.14 -9.73 30.04
N ILE A 13 -21.07 -10.71 29.14
CA ILE A 13 -19.79 -11.36 28.84
C ILE A 13 -19.48 -11.24 27.34
N GLU A 14 -18.48 -10.43 27.06
CA GLU A 14 -17.77 -10.40 25.78
C GLU A 14 -17.36 -11.83 25.37
N GLU A 15 -17.96 -12.32 24.29
CA GLU A 15 -17.48 -13.38 23.39
C GLU A 15 -16.64 -14.50 24.06
N SER A 16 -17.24 -15.21 25.02
CA SER A 16 -16.55 -16.31 25.71
C SER A 16 -17.02 -17.68 25.21
N PRO A 17 -16.12 -18.67 25.03
CA PRO A 17 -16.48 -20.06 24.70
C PRO A 17 -17.44 -20.71 25.71
N ILE A 18 -17.70 -20.05 26.84
CA ILE A 18 -18.66 -20.47 27.86
C ILE A 18 -20.08 -20.57 27.30
N ASP A 19 -20.49 -19.68 26.39
CA ASP A 19 -21.85 -19.70 25.82
C ASP A 19 -22.10 -20.95 24.98
N PHE A 20 -21.08 -21.39 24.23
CA PHE A 20 -21.09 -22.65 23.49
C PHE A 20 -21.27 -23.85 24.41
N TYR A 21 -20.50 -23.90 25.52
CA TYR A 21 -20.60 -24.99 26.49
C TYR A 21 -21.93 -24.98 27.23
N LEU A 22 -22.49 -23.81 27.53
CA LEU A 22 -23.78 -23.64 28.20
C LEU A 22 -24.93 -24.11 27.28
N ALA A 23 -24.95 -23.64 26.02
CA ALA A 23 -25.92 -24.05 25.02
C ALA A 23 -25.87 -25.56 24.79
N ARG A 24 -24.66 -26.13 24.63
CA ARG A 24 -24.46 -27.58 24.48
C ARG A 24 -25.00 -28.36 25.68
N HIS A 25 -24.74 -27.88 26.90
CA HIS A 25 -25.15 -28.54 28.14
C HIS A 25 -26.67 -28.47 28.37
N VAL A 26 -27.32 -27.36 28.03
CA VAL A 26 -28.79 -27.20 28.09
C VAL A 26 -29.46 -28.18 27.14
N ILE A 27 -28.95 -28.30 25.91
CA ILE A 27 -29.50 -29.20 24.89
C ILE A 27 -29.34 -30.68 25.27
N THR A 28 -28.22 -31.07 25.87
CA THR A 28 -27.95 -32.49 26.23
C THR A 28 -28.58 -32.95 27.54
N GLN A 29 -28.71 -32.09 28.56
CA GLN A 29 -29.19 -32.53 29.89
C GLN A 29 -30.68 -32.32 30.13
N GLU A 30 -31.31 -31.31 29.51
CA GLU A 30 -32.72 -31.00 29.78
C GLU A 30 -33.68 -31.70 28.82
N GLY A 31 -33.18 -32.44 27.82
CA GLY A 31 -34.02 -33.08 26.81
C GLY A 31 -34.88 -32.05 26.07
N SER A 32 -34.31 -30.87 25.82
CA SER A 32 -35.02 -29.73 25.26
C SER A 32 -35.50 -30.02 23.84
N ASP A 33 -36.77 -29.76 23.58
CA ASP A 33 -37.37 -29.84 22.24
C ASP A 33 -36.57 -29.03 21.21
N LEU A 34 -36.46 -29.55 19.99
CA LEU A 34 -35.74 -28.95 18.86
C LEU A 34 -36.06 -27.45 18.66
N ASP A 35 -37.29 -27.03 18.93
CA ASP A 35 -37.73 -25.65 18.79
C ASP A 35 -37.04 -24.69 19.78
N GLN A 36 -36.73 -25.15 21.00
CA GLN A 36 -35.99 -24.37 22.00
C GLN A 36 -34.52 -24.25 21.64
N ALA A 37 -33.91 -25.32 21.11
CA ALA A 37 -32.54 -25.28 20.59
C ALA A 37 -32.42 -24.33 19.39
N MET A 38 -33.43 -24.30 18.53
CA MET A 38 -33.52 -23.38 17.40
C MET A 38 -33.74 -21.92 17.80
N GLU A 39 -34.38 -21.66 18.94
CA GLU A 39 -34.53 -20.32 19.50
C GLU A 39 -33.21 -19.79 20.06
N ILE A 40 -32.47 -20.63 20.78
CA ILE A 40 -31.13 -20.30 21.31
C ILE A 40 -30.13 -20.04 20.17
N LEU A 41 -30.22 -20.77 19.04
CA LEU A 41 -29.41 -20.52 17.84
C LEU A 41 -29.68 -19.17 17.17
N ARG A 42 -30.90 -18.61 17.31
CA ARG A 42 -31.19 -17.27 16.79
C ARG A 42 -30.57 -16.18 17.66
N ASP A 43 -30.47 -16.45 18.96
CA ASP A 43 -29.98 -15.50 19.95
C ASP A 43 -28.44 -15.55 20.11
N CYS A 44 -27.76 -16.57 19.57
CA CYS A 44 -26.31 -16.74 19.62
C CYS A 44 -25.66 -16.69 18.23
N GLU A 45 -24.82 -15.68 17.97
CA GLU A 45 -24.11 -15.51 16.68
C GLU A 45 -22.92 -16.47 16.49
N LEU A 46 -22.41 -17.06 17.58
CA LEU A 46 -21.24 -17.94 17.58
C LEU A 46 -21.56 -19.43 17.41
N LEU A 47 -22.83 -19.82 17.61
CA LEU A 47 -23.26 -21.22 17.55
C LEU A 47 -23.80 -21.51 16.15
N LYS A 48 -23.16 -22.41 15.40
CA LYS A 48 -23.61 -22.78 14.06
C LYS A 48 -24.56 -23.97 14.11
N VAL A 49 -25.42 -24.07 13.09
CA VAL A 49 -26.28 -25.25 12.88
C VAL A 49 -25.45 -26.54 12.77
N GLU A 50 -24.21 -26.44 12.27
CA GLU A 50 -23.23 -27.53 12.18
C GLU A 50 -22.86 -28.12 13.56
N ASP A 51 -22.88 -27.31 14.63
CA ASP A 51 -22.42 -27.70 15.96
C ASP A 51 -23.46 -28.49 16.75
N ILE A 52 -24.75 -28.29 16.44
CA ILE A 52 -25.87 -28.95 17.12
C ILE A 52 -26.39 -30.19 16.40
N LEU A 53 -26.07 -30.34 15.10
CA LEU A 53 -26.49 -31.48 14.27
C LEU A 53 -26.15 -32.85 14.88
N PRO A 54 -24.96 -33.06 15.49
CA PRO A 54 -24.59 -34.35 16.09
C PRO A 54 -25.33 -34.69 17.39
N LEU A 55 -26.08 -33.75 17.96
CA LEU A 55 -26.73 -33.91 19.28
C LEU A 55 -28.12 -34.55 19.17
N PHE A 56 -28.65 -34.77 17.97
CA PHE A 56 -30.02 -35.26 17.76
C PHE A 56 -30.07 -36.63 17.05
N PRO A 57 -31.03 -37.50 17.39
CA PRO A 57 -31.21 -38.82 16.75
C PRO A 57 -31.69 -38.69 15.30
N ASP A 58 -31.24 -39.61 14.43
CA ASP A 58 -31.19 -39.49 12.96
C ASP A 58 -32.52 -39.27 12.18
N PHE A 59 -33.71 -39.40 12.80
CA PHE A 59 -34.97 -39.54 12.04
C PHE A 59 -36.09 -38.54 12.35
N GLN A 60 -35.96 -37.65 13.35
CA GLN A 60 -36.91 -36.53 13.60
C GLN A 60 -36.38 -35.17 13.12
N THR A 61 -35.21 -35.19 12.49
CA THR A 61 -34.25 -34.08 12.42
C THR A 61 -34.35 -33.33 11.08
N ILE A 62 -34.65 -34.01 9.98
CA ILE A 62 -34.44 -33.47 8.63
C ILE A 62 -35.38 -32.30 8.28
N ASP A 63 -36.68 -32.40 8.59
CA ASP A 63 -37.65 -31.34 8.24
C ASP A 63 -37.44 -30.04 9.04
N HIS A 64 -36.97 -30.16 10.29
CA HIS A 64 -36.75 -29.00 11.17
C HIS A 64 -35.45 -28.26 10.84
N PHE A 65 -34.41 -28.95 10.34
CA PHE A 65 -33.12 -28.34 9.99
C PHE A 65 -33.04 -27.81 8.55
N GLN A 66 -33.97 -28.17 7.67
CA GLN A 66 -33.97 -27.71 6.29
C GLN A 66 -33.98 -26.17 6.17
N LYS A 67 -34.91 -25.49 6.85
CA LYS A 67 -35.04 -24.03 6.75
C LYS A 67 -33.86 -23.26 7.37
N PRO A 68 -33.35 -23.63 8.57
CA PRO A 68 -32.16 -23.00 9.14
C PRO A 68 -30.89 -23.18 8.31
N ILE A 69 -30.71 -24.36 7.70
CA ILE A 69 -29.58 -24.63 6.80
C ILE A 69 -29.68 -23.75 5.56
N ILE A 70 -30.85 -23.67 4.93
CA ILE A 70 -31.08 -22.79 3.77
C ILE A 70 -30.74 -21.34 4.12
N LYS A 71 -31.25 -20.82 5.24
CA LYS A 71 -30.95 -19.45 5.69
C LYS A 71 -29.46 -19.22 5.97
N SER A 72 -28.77 -20.20 6.54
CA SER A 72 -27.33 -20.09 6.80
C SER A 72 -26.54 -20.06 5.49
N LEU A 73 -26.90 -20.90 4.52
CA LEU A 73 -26.30 -20.91 3.19
C LEU A 73 -26.58 -19.63 2.40
N GLU A 74 -27.79 -19.07 2.50
CA GLU A 74 -28.13 -17.75 1.95
C GLU A 74 -27.24 -16.67 2.57
N LYS A 75 -27.11 -16.61 3.89
CA LYS A 75 -26.23 -15.66 4.58
C LYS A 75 -24.75 -15.78 4.16
N TYR A 76 -24.26 -17.00 3.90
CA TYR A 76 -22.90 -17.21 3.38
C TYR A 76 -22.76 -16.70 1.95
N ASN A 77 -23.75 -16.92 1.09
CA ASN A 77 -23.74 -16.41 -0.29
C ASN A 77 -23.80 -14.88 -0.33
N ASP A 78 -24.63 -14.27 0.52
CA ASP A 78 -24.73 -12.81 0.63
C ASP A 78 -23.39 -12.22 1.06
N ARG A 79 -22.75 -12.81 2.08
CA ARG A 79 -21.42 -12.38 2.54
C ARG A 79 -20.33 -12.57 1.48
N LEU A 80 -20.41 -13.62 0.67
CA LEU A 80 -19.49 -13.83 -0.45
C LEU A 80 -19.66 -12.74 -1.51
N GLU A 81 -20.89 -12.32 -1.78
CA GLU A 81 -21.19 -11.28 -2.76
C GLU A 81 -20.76 -9.89 -2.29
N GLU A 82 -20.97 -9.58 -0.99
CA GLU A 82 -20.42 -8.38 -0.35
C GLU A 82 -18.89 -8.32 -0.50
N LEU A 83 -18.20 -9.40 -0.15
CA LEU A 83 -16.73 -9.46 -0.26
C LEU A 83 -16.25 -9.30 -1.70
N ARG A 84 -16.96 -9.86 -2.68
CA ARG A 84 -16.65 -9.66 -4.11
C ARG A 84 -16.81 -8.20 -4.52
N GLN A 85 -17.88 -7.55 -4.08
CA GLN A 85 -18.08 -6.12 -4.35
C GLN A 85 -16.98 -5.27 -3.73
N GLU A 86 -16.55 -5.57 -2.50
CA GLU A 86 -15.41 -4.88 -1.86
C GLU A 86 -14.12 -5.03 -2.68
N MET A 87 -13.82 -6.24 -3.16
CA MET A 87 -12.65 -6.50 -4.03
C MET A 87 -12.73 -5.71 -5.34
N ASP A 88 -13.90 -5.66 -5.98
CA ASP A 88 -14.12 -4.91 -7.22
C ASP A 88 -13.97 -3.40 -7.01
N GLN A 89 -14.48 -2.87 -5.89
CA GLN A 89 -14.34 -1.45 -5.53
C GLN A 89 -12.88 -1.07 -5.27
N ALA A 90 -12.14 -1.90 -4.52
CA ALA A 90 -10.72 -1.69 -4.27
C ALA A 90 -9.91 -1.73 -5.58
N SER A 91 -10.21 -2.68 -6.48
CA SER A 91 -9.55 -2.78 -7.79
C SER A 91 -9.80 -1.53 -8.65
N LYS A 92 -11.04 -1.05 -8.73
CA LYS A 92 -11.38 0.20 -9.42
C LYS A 92 -10.63 1.40 -8.83
N SER A 93 -10.50 1.46 -7.51
CA SER A 93 -9.74 2.52 -6.84
C SER A 93 -8.26 2.50 -7.25
N ILE A 94 -7.64 1.32 -7.31
CA ILE A 94 -6.25 1.15 -7.76
C ILE A 94 -6.09 1.63 -9.21
N ASP A 95 -7.02 1.27 -10.09
CA ASP A 95 -6.97 1.68 -11.49
C ASP A 95 -7.12 3.20 -11.66
N ASN A 96 -8.00 3.84 -10.90
CA ASN A 96 -8.13 5.30 -10.88
C ASN A 96 -6.83 5.98 -10.42
N ILE A 97 -6.19 5.47 -9.35
CA ILE A 97 -4.91 6.01 -8.86
C ILE A 97 -3.82 5.87 -9.95
N ARG A 98 -3.78 4.74 -10.66
CA ARG A 98 -2.82 4.53 -11.77
C ARG A 98 -3.07 5.51 -12.93
N GLU A 99 -4.33 5.77 -13.25
CA GLU A 99 -4.69 6.75 -14.28
C GLU A 99 -4.26 8.17 -13.86
N ASP A 100 -4.54 8.55 -12.62
CA ASP A 100 -4.11 9.84 -12.09
C ASP A 100 -2.58 9.99 -12.13
N LEU A 101 -1.82 8.97 -11.70
CA LEU A 101 -0.36 8.96 -11.78
C LEU A 101 0.16 9.16 -13.22
N THR A 102 -0.46 8.51 -14.21
CA THR A 102 -0.06 8.69 -15.61
C THR A 102 -0.40 10.10 -16.12
N ARG A 103 -1.56 10.65 -15.74
CA ARG A 103 -1.98 12.02 -16.07
C ARG A 103 -1.06 13.08 -15.43
N TYR A 104 -0.59 12.86 -14.21
CA TYR A 104 0.38 13.75 -13.56
C TYR A 104 1.73 13.74 -14.26
N ARG A 105 2.18 12.58 -14.78
CA ARG A 105 3.44 12.49 -15.54
C ARG A 105 3.40 13.26 -16.87
N THR A 106 2.28 13.22 -17.60
CA THR A 106 2.15 13.84 -18.93
C THR A 106 1.91 15.35 -18.91
N ARG A 107 1.62 15.94 -17.74
CA ARG A 107 1.40 17.39 -17.58
C ARG A 107 2.67 18.22 -17.42
N CYS A 108 3.86 17.62 -17.56
CA CYS A 108 5.12 18.31 -17.33
C CYS A 108 5.44 19.33 -18.44
N VAL A 109 5.22 20.60 -18.11
CA VAL A 109 5.85 21.84 -18.61
C VAL A 109 5.84 22.06 -20.13
N THR A 110 4.74 22.64 -20.62
CA THR A 110 4.63 23.17 -21.99
C THR A 110 5.26 24.57 -22.16
N THR A 111 5.70 25.23 -21.10
CA THR A 111 6.38 26.54 -21.17
C THR A 111 7.46 26.66 -20.08
N ILE A 112 8.73 26.62 -20.49
CA ILE A 112 9.87 26.98 -19.63
C ILE A 112 10.16 28.45 -19.88
N ASP A 113 9.85 29.31 -18.91
CA ASP A 113 10.22 30.72 -18.93
C ASP A 113 11.72 30.88 -18.66
N SER A 114 12.34 31.95 -19.16
CA SER A 114 13.78 32.22 -19.02
C SER A 114 14.26 32.41 -17.58
N ASP A 115 13.32 32.59 -16.65
CA ASP A 115 13.58 33.10 -15.30
C ASP A 115 13.67 31.97 -14.26
N TYR A 116 13.46 30.71 -14.66
CA TYR A 116 13.60 29.57 -13.77
C TYR A 116 15.05 29.37 -13.31
N LYS A 117 15.21 29.19 -12.00
CA LYS A 117 16.49 29.03 -11.32
C LYS A 117 16.67 27.61 -10.80
N CYS A 118 17.90 27.14 -10.80
CA CYS A 118 18.28 25.89 -10.16
C CYS A 118 18.05 25.98 -8.65
N SER A 119 17.40 24.98 -8.06
CA SER A 119 17.07 24.95 -6.62
C SER A 119 18.29 24.71 -5.72
N LEU A 120 19.47 24.40 -6.28
CA LEU A 120 20.70 24.17 -5.52
C LEU A 120 21.68 25.34 -5.55
N CYS A 121 21.85 25.98 -6.72
CA CYS A 121 22.83 27.07 -6.90
C CYS A 121 22.17 28.45 -7.13
N GLU A 122 20.84 28.50 -7.24
CA GLU A 122 20.03 29.71 -7.49
C GLU A 122 20.36 30.47 -8.79
N GLN A 123 21.19 29.91 -9.67
CA GLN A 123 21.50 30.45 -11.00
C GLN A 123 20.46 30.02 -12.04
N LEU A 124 20.37 30.76 -13.15
CA LEU A 124 19.43 30.49 -14.24
C LEU A 124 19.70 29.13 -14.92
N LEU A 125 18.65 28.36 -15.21
CA LEU A 125 18.77 27.04 -15.84
C LEU A 125 19.40 27.09 -17.24
N MET A 126 19.12 28.16 -17.98
CA MET A 126 19.56 28.38 -19.38
C MET A 126 21.09 28.54 -19.54
N LEU A 127 21.84 28.64 -18.44
CA LEU A 127 23.31 28.74 -18.47
C LEU A 127 23.99 27.40 -18.81
N GLN A 128 23.31 26.27 -18.64
CA GLN A 128 23.85 24.94 -18.91
C GLN A 128 23.06 24.19 -19.99
N THR A 129 23.71 23.22 -20.63
CA THR A 129 23.17 22.44 -21.76
C THR A 129 22.12 21.42 -21.35
N GLN A 130 22.12 20.96 -20.10
CA GLN A 130 21.24 19.90 -19.59
C GLN A 130 20.69 20.27 -18.20
N PHE A 131 19.40 20.03 -18.00
CA PHE A 131 18.70 20.28 -16.74
C PHE A 131 17.56 19.28 -16.53
N TYR A 132 17.20 19.05 -15.27
CA TYR A 132 16.10 18.19 -14.87
C TYR A 132 14.96 19.03 -14.29
N ILE A 133 13.73 18.68 -14.69
CA ILE A 133 12.49 19.29 -14.21
C ILE A 133 11.66 18.19 -13.56
N PHE A 134 11.33 18.39 -12.29
CA PHE A 134 10.47 17.48 -11.55
C PHE A 134 9.02 17.98 -11.54
N SER A 135 8.06 17.06 -11.43
CA SER A 135 6.63 17.37 -11.33
C SER A 135 6.25 18.19 -10.08
N CYS A 136 7.12 18.20 -9.07
CA CYS A 136 7.02 19.03 -7.87
C CYS A 136 7.49 20.49 -8.08
N GLN A 137 7.79 20.90 -9.32
CA GLN A 137 8.29 22.25 -9.67
C GLN A 137 9.66 22.59 -9.08
N HIS A 138 10.49 21.59 -8.78
CA HIS A 138 11.92 21.80 -8.53
C HIS A 138 12.70 21.63 -9.82
N TYR A 139 13.68 22.50 -10.01
CA TYR A 139 14.47 22.56 -11.22
C TYR A 139 15.94 22.47 -10.85
N PHE A 140 16.70 21.69 -11.62
CA PHE A 140 18.11 21.51 -11.34
C PHE A 140 18.92 21.49 -12.62
N HIS A 141 20.07 22.14 -12.58
CA HIS A 141 21.17 21.83 -13.48
C HIS A 141 21.58 20.37 -13.35
N ALA A 142 21.91 19.72 -14.47
CA ALA A 142 22.35 18.32 -14.45
C ALA A 142 23.56 18.11 -13.54
N ASP A 143 24.57 18.98 -13.65
CA ASP A 143 25.78 18.91 -12.83
C ASP A 143 25.50 19.13 -11.35
N CYS A 144 24.66 20.12 -11.02
CA CYS A 144 24.29 20.41 -9.63
C CYS A 144 23.58 19.21 -8.99
N LEU A 145 22.62 18.63 -9.73
CA LEU A 145 21.85 17.50 -9.24
C LEU A 145 22.75 16.28 -9.02
N ILE A 146 23.61 15.95 -9.97
CA ILE A 146 24.55 14.83 -9.86
C ILE A 146 25.52 15.05 -8.69
N ALA A 147 26.08 16.25 -8.55
CA ALA A 147 26.99 16.58 -7.46
C ALA A 147 26.30 16.42 -6.09
N TYR A 148 25.07 16.93 -5.95
CA TYR A 148 24.29 16.81 -4.73
C TYR A 148 23.96 15.35 -4.40
N ILE A 149 23.52 14.59 -5.39
CA ILE A 149 23.22 13.17 -5.27
C ILE A 149 24.45 12.37 -4.78
N LYS A 150 25.66 12.67 -5.28
CA LYS A 150 26.90 12.03 -4.84
C LYS A 150 27.27 12.32 -3.38
N LEU A 151 26.73 13.40 -2.80
CA LEU A 151 26.94 13.75 -1.40
C LEU A 151 25.94 13.01 -0.48
N LEU A 152 24.77 12.63 -0.99
CA LEU A 152 23.79 11.87 -0.24
C LEU A 152 24.30 10.44 0.01
N LYS A 153 24.12 9.94 1.24
CA LYS A 153 24.66 8.64 1.68
C LYS A 153 24.00 7.42 1.01
N GLN A 154 22.85 7.64 0.38
CA GLN A 154 21.96 6.60 -0.12
C GLN A 154 22.13 6.27 -1.61
N LEU A 155 22.70 7.20 -2.39
CA LEU A 155 22.83 6.99 -3.83
C LEU A 155 24.18 6.35 -4.12
N ASP A 156 24.18 5.32 -4.96
CA ASP A 156 25.37 4.58 -5.35
C ASP A 156 26.36 5.51 -6.07
N LYS A 157 27.11 6.30 -5.31
CA LYS A 157 28.19 7.17 -5.80
C LYS A 157 29.12 6.39 -6.72
N VAL A 158 29.36 5.13 -6.38
CA VAL A 158 30.14 4.17 -7.18
C VAL A 158 29.51 3.90 -8.55
N ARG A 159 28.18 3.77 -8.67
CA ARG A 159 27.50 3.58 -9.97
C ARG A 159 27.56 4.85 -10.82
N ILE A 160 27.28 6.00 -10.23
CA ILE A 160 27.33 7.29 -10.94
C ILE A 160 28.75 7.60 -11.42
N ASP A 161 29.76 7.43 -10.56
CA ASP A 161 31.16 7.65 -10.91
C ASP A 161 31.62 6.67 -12.01
N LYS A 162 31.15 5.43 -11.99
CA LYS A 162 31.42 4.46 -13.07
C LYS A 162 30.82 4.91 -14.39
N ILE A 163 29.53 5.28 -14.41
CA ILE A 163 28.86 5.72 -15.65
C ILE A 163 29.56 6.95 -16.23
N GLN A 164 29.88 7.95 -15.40
CA GLN A 164 30.62 9.14 -15.85
C GLN A 164 32.04 8.84 -16.31
N PHE A 165 32.73 7.90 -15.66
CA PHE A 165 34.06 7.45 -16.08
C PHE A 165 34.03 6.75 -17.44
N TYR A 166 33.03 5.90 -17.69
CA TYR A 166 32.85 5.26 -19.00
C TYR A 166 32.50 6.31 -20.07
N GLN A 167 31.63 7.27 -19.77
CA GLN A 167 31.30 8.38 -20.67
C GLN A 167 32.53 9.22 -21.03
N SER A 168 33.37 9.61 -20.05
CA SER A 168 34.56 10.43 -20.33
C SER A 168 35.60 9.66 -21.16
N LYS A 169 35.73 8.35 -20.92
CA LYS A 169 36.65 7.49 -21.66
C LYS A 169 36.18 7.27 -23.10
N LEU A 170 34.87 7.08 -23.30
CA LEU A 170 34.24 6.95 -24.62
C LEU A 170 34.22 8.27 -25.40
N ALA A 171 34.09 9.42 -24.74
CA ALA A 171 34.20 10.73 -25.39
C ALA A 171 35.61 11.03 -25.91
N SER A 172 36.64 10.46 -25.27
CA SER A 172 38.06 10.65 -25.62
C SER A 172 38.58 9.71 -26.72
N GLY A 173 37.81 8.67 -27.10
CA GLY A 173 38.17 7.72 -28.15
C GLY A 173 36.98 7.52 -29.08
N LEU A 174 37.13 7.88 -30.36
CA LEU A 174 36.11 7.82 -31.42
C LEU A 174 35.38 6.45 -31.48
N THR A 175 34.29 6.25 -30.72
CA THR A 175 33.42 5.08 -30.83
C THR A 175 31.96 5.38 -30.48
N LYS A 176 31.08 4.81 -31.33
CA LYS A 176 29.61 4.62 -31.26
C LYS A 176 28.82 5.51 -30.28
N GLN A 177 28.16 6.53 -30.84
CA GLN A 177 27.19 7.37 -30.13
C GLN A 177 26.08 6.59 -29.41
N GLU A 178 25.74 5.39 -29.89
CA GLU A 178 24.70 4.51 -29.31
C GLU A 178 25.04 4.08 -27.88
N GLU A 179 26.28 3.63 -27.62
CA GLU A 179 26.71 3.17 -26.28
C GLU A 179 26.77 4.33 -25.27
N ILE A 180 27.13 5.54 -25.74
CA ILE A 180 27.11 6.76 -24.90
C ILE A 180 25.67 7.15 -24.55
N SER A 181 24.75 7.02 -25.49
CA SER A 181 23.33 7.31 -25.29
C SER A 181 22.68 6.35 -24.30
N GLU A 182 23.00 5.06 -24.36
CA GLU A 182 22.50 4.05 -23.41
C GLU A 182 22.98 4.35 -21.98
N LEU A 183 24.27 4.68 -21.83
CA LEU A 183 24.82 5.07 -20.53
C LEU A 183 24.23 6.39 -20.01
N GLN A 184 23.93 7.35 -20.89
CA GLN A 184 23.23 8.58 -20.51
C GLN A 184 21.82 8.29 -20.01
N GLN A 185 21.08 7.41 -20.70
CA GLN A 185 19.74 7.03 -20.28
C GLN A 185 19.74 6.30 -18.92
N GLU A 186 20.71 5.41 -18.69
CA GLU A 186 20.88 4.77 -17.37
C GLU A 186 21.15 5.81 -16.26
N LEU A 187 21.98 6.82 -16.55
CA LEU A 187 22.26 7.91 -15.62
C LEU A 187 21.00 8.75 -15.34
N ASP A 188 20.25 9.09 -16.39
CA ASP A 188 19.01 9.85 -16.30
C ASP A 188 17.95 9.11 -15.48
N ASP A 189 17.78 7.81 -15.69
CA ASP A 189 16.84 6.98 -14.93
C ASP A 189 17.20 6.90 -13.44
N LEU A 190 18.50 6.92 -13.11
CA LEU A 190 18.99 6.93 -11.73
C LEU A 190 18.79 8.29 -11.05
N VAL A 191 19.08 9.38 -11.78
CA VAL A 191 19.10 10.75 -11.23
C VAL A 191 17.71 11.39 -11.22
N ALA A 192 16.87 11.10 -12.21
CA ALA A 192 15.54 11.70 -12.37
C ALA A 192 14.42 10.89 -11.70
N LYS A 193 14.73 9.81 -10.98
CA LYS A 193 13.73 8.94 -10.34
C LYS A 193 12.85 9.70 -9.36
N GLU A 194 13.44 10.51 -8.49
CA GLU A 194 12.75 11.30 -7.47
C GLU A 194 13.44 12.64 -7.18
N CYS A 195 12.66 13.61 -6.73
CA CYS A 195 13.20 14.92 -6.37
C CYS A 195 14.01 14.81 -5.06
N THR A 196 15.24 15.33 -5.08
CA THR A 196 16.15 15.28 -3.92
C THR A 196 15.82 16.28 -2.81
N ILE A 197 14.91 17.23 -3.07
CA ILE A 197 14.48 18.25 -2.09
C ILE A 197 13.19 17.84 -1.36
N CYS A 198 12.27 17.15 -2.04
CA CYS A 198 10.94 16.83 -1.49
C CYS A 198 10.46 15.39 -1.71
N GLY A 199 11.31 14.52 -2.26
CA GLY A 199 11.06 13.08 -2.39
C GLY A 199 11.63 12.27 -1.23
N GLU A 200 11.65 10.94 -1.35
CA GLU A 200 12.22 10.04 -0.34
C GLU A 200 13.68 10.37 0.02
N PRO A 201 14.56 10.77 -0.93
CA PRO A 201 15.94 11.13 -0.60
C PRO A 201 16.03 12.30 0.40
N ALA A 202 15.04 13.20 0.45
CA ALA A 202 15.03 14.28 1.43
C ALA A 202 14.69 13.77 2.82
N ILE A 203 13.77 12.79 2.92
CA ILE A 203 13.33 12.18 4.17
C ILE A 203 14.46 11.36 4.79
N ASP A 204 15.11 10.56 3.96
CA ASP A 204 16.20 9.68 4.37
C ASP A 204 17.46 10.42 4.86
N ASN A 205 17.56 11.72 4.54
CA ASN A 205 18.69 12.55 4.89
C ASN A 205 18.33 13.70 5.85
N ILE A 206 17.16 13.65 6.51
CA ILE A 206 16.75 14.63 7.54
C ILE A 206 17.79 14.72 8.67
N ASP A 207 18.38 13.59 9.05
CA ASP A 207 19.37 13.52 10.14
C ASP A 207 20.77 14.01 9.74
N GLN A 208 20.96 14.40 8.47
CA GLN A 208 22.26 14.91 8.02
C GLN A 208 22.43 16.39 8.41
N PRO A 209 23.65 16.79 8.84
CA PRO A 209 23.92 18.18 9.12
C PRO A 209 23.68 19.05 7.88
N LEU A 210 23.02 20.20 8.08
CA LEU A 210 22.71 21.21 7.04
C LEU A 210 23.96 21.70 6.28
N ASP A 211 25.17 21.38 6.76
CA ASP A 211 26.45 21.66 6.11
C ASP A 211 26.56 21.06 4.69
N LEU A 212 25.81 20.00 4.37
CA LEU A 212 25.80 19.40 3.03
C LEU A 212 25.17 20.33 1.96
N LEU A 213 24.20 21.17 2.35
CA LEU A 213 23.56 22.16 1.49
C LEU A 213 24.49 23.36 1.21
N LEU A 214 25.40 23.68 2.13
CA LEU A 214 26.40 24.73 1.95
C LEU A 214 27.52 24.30 0.99
N GLN A 215 27.82 23.00 0.88
CA GLN A 215 28.83 22.49 -0.04
C GLN A 215 28.42 22.58 -1.51
N THR A 216 27.12 22.45 -1.84
CA THR A 216 26.65 22.61 -3.22
C THR A 216 26.70 24.05 -3.72
N LEU A 217 26.53 25.03 -2.83
CA LEU A 217 26.68 26.45 -3.18
C LEU A 217 28.13 26.80 -3.58
N PHE A 218 29.13 26.08 -3.06
CA PHE A 218 30.54 26.28 -3.40
C PHE A 218 30.97 25.62 -4.71
N PHE A 219 30.25 24.63 -5.23
CA PHE A 219 30.61 23.92 -6.46
C PHE A 219 30.27 24.69 -7.75
N CYS A 220 29.45 25.74 -7.66
CA CYS A 220 28.98 26.56 -8.79
C CYS A 220 29.57 27.98 -8.84
N LEU A 221 30.58 28.26 -8.01
CA LEU A 221 31.42 29.47 -8.03
C LEU A 221 32.77 29.15 -8.67
#